data_AF-A0A7R9QIL4-F1
#
_entry.id   AF-A0A7R9QIL4-F1
#
_cell.length_a   1.000
_cell.length_b   1.000
_cell.length_c   1.000
_cell.angle_alpha   90.00
_cell.angle_beta   90.00
_cell.angle_gamma   90.00
#
_symmetry.space_group_name_H-M   'P 1'
#
loop_
_entity.id
_entity.type
_entity.pdbx_description
1 polymer ?
#
loop_
_entity_poly.entity_id
_entity_poly.type
_entity_poly.pdbx_seq_one_letter_code
_entity_poly.pdbx_strand_id
1 'polypeptide(L)'
;MCEMSAKFELNVWSGDWGLPSIDFKCLQMLAFCRFSGLPLKINATNNPLWTSLPSFRHKEAKVVEMKKLVHYLKDHNYSADFNLSAKDMSDVLAYEALLKSHLEPALLYLLWMDDQNYVQLMRGWYAKRLPFPTNYFVPNLYKTAAEKTVRSRFGGHALNGDMNDTMIETAILGEAQKCLTLLSER
;
A
#
# COMPACT_ATOMS: atom_id res chain seq x y z
N MET A 1 -33.01 21.86 -9.40
CA MET A 1 -33.22 21.28 -8.05
C MET A 1 -32.35 20.03 -7.94
N CYS A 2 -31.39 20.05 -7.00
CA CYS A 2 -30.44 18.98 -6.62
C CYS A 2 -29.54 18.37 -7.70
N GLU A 3 -28.50 19.10 -8.10
CA GLU A 3 -27.23 18.45 -8.44
C GLU A 3 -26.64 17.96 -7.10
N MET A 4 -26.89 16.70 -6.74
CA MET A 4 -26.13 16.09 -5.65
C MET A 4 -24.68 16.08 -6.09
N SER A 5 -23.87 17.01 -5.57
CA SER A 5 -22.41 16.95 -5.69
C SER A 5 -21.98 15.55 -5.23
N ALA A 6 -21.64 14.69 -6.19
CA ALA A 6 -21.31 13.31 -5.90
C ALA A 6 -19.99 13.31 -5.12
N LYS A 7 -20.10 13.14 -3.82
CA LYS A 7 -18.97 13.26 -2.89
C LYS A 7 -17.99 12.11 -3.16
N PHE A 8 -16.75 12.44 -3.49
CA PHE A 8 -15.68 11.46 -3.56
C PHE A 8 -15.41 10.91 -2.15
N GLU A 9 -15.37 9.59 -2.01
CA GLU A 9 -15.10 8.94 -0.73
C GLU A 9 -13.90 8.00 -0.83
N LEU A 10 -13.04 7.98 0.19
CA LEU A 10 -11.94 7.03 0.32
C LEU A 10 -12.06 6.32 1.66
N ASN A 11 -12.16 5.00 1.61
CA ASN A 11 -12.13 4.15 2.79
C ASN A 11 -10.70 3.69 3.01
N VAL A 12 -10.22 3.92 4.24
CA VAL A 12 -8.85 3.60 4.65
C VAL A 12 -8.85 2.88 5.98
N TRP A 13 -7.72 2.27 6.32
CA TRP A 13 -7.42 1.90 7.69
C TRP A 13 -7.35 3.16 8.56
N SER A 14 -7.86 3.09 9.79
CA SER A 14 -7.70 4.19 10.75
C SER A 14 -6.22 4.47 11.02
N GLY A 15 -5.91 5.74 11.22
CA GLY A 15 -4.57 6.21 11.55
C GLY A 15 -4.09 5.86 12.96
N ASP A 16 -2.80 6.05 13.19
CA ASP A 16 -2.14 6.09 14.50
C ASP A 16 -0.89 6.95 14.42
N TRP A 17 -0.34 7.34 15.57
CA TRP A 17 0.99 7.99 15.65
C TRP A 17 1.13 9.24 14.76
N GLY A 18 0.04 9.99 14.61
CA GLY A 18 -0.03 11.17 13.74
C GLY A 18 -0.18 10.86 12.25
N LEU A 19 -0.17 9.59 11.84
CA LEU A 19 -0.44 9.17 10.46
C LEU A 19 -1.95 9.11 10.18
N PRO A 20 -2.39 9.46 8.96
CA PRO A 20 -3.80 9.37 8.59
C PRO A 20 -4.28 7.92 8.36
N SER A 21 -3.37 6.97 8.18
CA SER A 21 -3.65 5.54 8.06
C SER A 21 -2.43 4.70 8.47
N ILE A 22 -2.66 3.51 9.03
CA ILE A 22 -1.57 2.57 9.36
C ILE A 22 -1.07 1.75 8.17
N ASP A 23 -1.81 1.75 7.06
CA ASP A 23 -1.49 0.97 5.87
C ASP A 23 -0.88 1.85 4.77
N PHE A 24 0.26 1.43 4.22
CA PHE A 24 0.99 2.23 3.24
C PHE A 24 0.23 2.42 1.93
N LYS A 25 -0.61 1.45 1.51
CA LYS A 25 -1.43 1.58 0.29
C LYS A 25 -2.54 2.61 0.50
N CYS A 26 -3.13 2.64 1.70
CA CYS A 26 -4.07 3.69 2.10
C CYS A 26 -3.41 5.07 2.09
N LEU A 27 -2.18 5.19 2.61
CA LEU A 27 -1.42 6.43 2.58
C LEU A 27 -1.12 6.88 1.15
N GLN A 28 -0.74 5.95 0.26
CA GLN A 28 -0.47 6.24 -1.15
C GLN A 28 -1.70 6.82 -1.87
N MET A 29 -2.87 6.17 -1.74
CA MET A 29 -4.11 6.67 -2.36
C MET A 29 -4.54 8.01 -1.75
N LEU A 30 -4.42 8.15 -0.43
CA LEU A 30 -4.79 9.38 0.26
C LEU A 30 -3.92 10.54 -0.19
N ALA A 31 -2.59 10.35 -0.25
CA ALA A 31 -1.66 11.36 -0.72
C ALA A 31 -1.99 11.79 -2.16
N PHE A 32 -2.20 10.83 -3.06
CA PHE A 32 -2.53 11.13 -4.46
C PHE A 32 -3.83 11.93 -4.61
N CYS A 33 -4.90 11.51 -3.93
CA CYS A 33 -6.17 12.24 -3.97
C CYS A 33 -6.04 13.65 -3.39
N ARG A 34 -5.26 13.82 -2.31
CA ARG A 34 -5.03 15.13 -1.68
C ARG A 34 -4.22 16.06 -2.60
N PHE A 35 -3.14 15.56 -3.20
CA PHE A 35 -2.32 16.34 -4.12
C PHE A 35 -3.05 16.68 -5.43
N SER A 36 -4.01 15.84 -5.84
CA SER A 36 -4.89 16.12 -6.98
C SER A 36 -6.00 17.15 -6.67
N GLY A 37 -6.05 17.71 -5.45
CA GLY A 37 -7.03 18.72 -5.06
C GLY A 37 -8.47 18.21 -4.93
N LEU A 38 -8.66 16.89 -4.78
CA LEU A 38 -9.98 16.28 -4.76
C LEU A 38 -10.75 16.63 -3.46
N PRO A 39 -12.02 17.08 -3.53
CA PRO A 39 -12.85 17.28 -2.35
C PRO A 39 -13.27 15.92 -1.77
N LEU A 40 -12.37 15.32 -1.00
CA LEU A 40 -12.45 13.93 -0.56
C LEU A 40 -13.02 13.79 0.87
N LYS A 41 -14.00 12.89 1.03
CA LYS A 41 -14.42 12.37 2.33
C LYS A 41 -13.57 11.14 2.69
N ILE A 42 -12.92 11.16 3.84
CA ILE A 42 -12.15 10.01 4.33
C ILE A 42 -13.01 9.26 5.34
N ASN A 43 -13.19 7.95 5.13
CA ASN A 43 -13.88 7.06 6.03
C ASN A 43 -12.90 6.03 6.60
N ALA A 44 -12.63 6.09 7.90
CA ALA A 44 -11.85 5.06 8.59
C ALA A 44 -12.79 3.91 8.98
N THR A 45 -12.81 2.82 8.21
CA THR A 45 -13.78 1.73 8.42
C THR A 45 -13.21 0.55 9.21
N ASN A 46 -11.88 0.38 9.25
CA ASN A 46 -11.18 -0.71 9.94
C ASN A 46 -11.72 -2.11 9.63
N ASN A 47 -12.25 -2.30 8.42
CA ASN A 47 -13.01 -3.49 8.11
C ASN A 47 -12.68 -4.09 6.75
N PRO A 48 -11.51 -4.77 6.64
CA PRO A 48 -10.96 -5.22 5.37
C PRO A 48 -11.73 -6.39 4.74
N LEU A 49 -12.52 -7.14 5.52
CA LEU A 49 -13.24 -8.33 5.04
C LEU A 49 -14.48 -7.97 4.22
N TRP A 50 -15.23 -6.95 4.64
CA TRP A 50 -16.39 -6.47 3.88
C TRP A 50 -16.03 -5.38 2.86
N THR A 51 -14.97 -4.61 3.12
CA THR A 51 -14.49 -3.57 2.22
C THR A 51 -13.01 -3.76 1.98
N SER A 52 -12.60 -4.09 0.75
CA SER A 52 -11.18 -4.05 0.36
C SER A 52 -10.62 -2.66 0.66
N LEU A 53 -9.59 -2.59 1.51
CA LEU A 53 -8.92 -1.34 1.89
C LEU A 53 -7.54 -1.27 1.22
N PRO A 54 -7.15 -0.11 0.66
CA PRO A 54 -7.99 1.08 0.46
C PRO A 54 -9.09 0.87 -0.59
N SER A 55 -10.20 1.61 -0.50
CA SER A 55 -11.17 1.69 -1.60
C SER A 55 -11.71 3.10 -1.79
N PHE A 56 -11.56 3.57 -3.01
CA PHE A 56 -12.15 4.80 -3.50
C PHE A 56 -13.56 4.53 -4.04
N ARG A 57 -14.49 5.44 -3.75
CA ARG A 57 -15.88 5.40 -4.21
C ARG A 57 -16.30 6.76 -4.78
N HIS A 58 -16.96 6.72 -5.93
CA HIS A 58 -17.62 7.86 -6.53
C HIS A 58 -18.85 7.36 -7.29
N LYS A 59 -20.05 7.77 -6.86
CA LYS A 59 -21.33 7.22 -7.35
C LYS A 59 -21.34 5.70 -7.19
N GLU A 60 -21.54 4.95 -8.28
CA GLU A 60 -21.51 3.48 -8.29
C GLU A 60 -20.11 2.89 -8.54
N ALA A 61 -19.12 3.73 -8.89
CA ALA A 61 -17.76 3.26 -9.15
C ALA A 61 -17.02 2.97 -7.85
N LYS A 62 -16.38 1.79 -7.78
CA LYS A 62 -15.47 1.38 -6.71
C LYS A 62 -14.10 1.05 -7.28
N VAL A 63 -13.06 1.71 -6.80
CA VAL A 63 -11.68 1.53 -7.24
C VAL A 63 -10.80 1.13 -6.05
N VAL A 64 -10.05 0.04 -6.18
CA VAL A 64 -9.21 -0.53 -5.10
C VAL A 64 -7.73 -0.48 -5.45
N GLU A 65 -7.39 -0.31 -6.72
CA GLU A 65 -6.01 -0.32 -7.21
C GLU A 65 -5.54 1.09 -7.56
N MET A 66 -4.30 1.42 -7.17
CA MET A 66 -3.72 2.75 -7.40
C MET A 66 -3.68 3.12 -8.88
N LYS A 67 -3.24 2.22 -9.76
CA LYS A 67 -3.19 2.49 -11.22
C LYS A 67 -4.56 2.83 -11.80
N LYS A 68 -5.59 2.12 -11.36
CA LYS A 68 -6.98 2.37 -11.77
C LYS A 68 -7.49 3.70 -11.21
N LEU A 69 -7.07 4.07 -9.99
CA LEU A 69 -7.43 5.35 -9.38
C LEU A 69 -6.83 6.53 -10.17
N VAL A 70 -5.55 6.44 -10.52
CA VAL A 70 -4.86 7.46 -11.33
C VAL A 70 -5.59 7.67 -12.65
N HIS A 71 -5.90 6.59 -13.38
CA HIS A 71 -6.64 6.67 -14.63
C HIS A 71 -8.05 7.26 -14.41
N TYR A 72 -8.77 6.78 -13.40
CA TYR A 72 -10.13 7.24 -13.10
C TYR A 72 -10.18 8.74 -12.82
N LEU A 73 -9.25 9.24 -11.99
CA LEU A 73 -9.20 10.65 -11.63
C LEU A 73 -8.75 11.52 -12.82
N LYS A 74 -7.84 11.03 -13.67
CA LYS A 74 -7.49 11.68 -14.93
C LYS A 74 -8.71 11.90 -15.83
N ASP A 75 -9.58 10.89 -15.97
CA ASP A 75 -10.81 11.00 -16.77
C ASP A 75 -11.83 11.99 -16.18
N HIS A 76 -11.73 12.27 -14.88
CA HIS A 76 -12.59 13.23 -14.16
C HIS A 76 -11.93 14.61 -13.99
N ASN A 77 -10.85 14.91 -14.71
CA ASN A 77 -10.08 16.16 -14.64
C ASN A 77 -9.42 16.43 -13.26
N TYR A 78 -9.15 15.38 -12.49
CA TYR A 78 -8.40 15.44 -11.24
C TYR A 78 -7.08 14.67 -11.43
N SER A 79 -6.03 15.33 -11.89
CA SER A 79 -4.71 14.71 -11.98
C SER A 79 -3.65 15.68 -11.49
N ALA A 80 -2.70 15.19 -10.70
CA ALA A 80 -1.49 15.93 -10.38
C ALA A 80 -0.54 16.04 -11.59
N ASP A 81 -0.75 15.21 -12.61
CA ASP A 81 0.22 14.94 -13.67
C ASP A 81 -0.07 15.69 -14.99
N PHE A 82 -1.01 16.63 -15.02
CA PHE A 82 -1.44 17.29 -16.27
C PHE A 82 -0.31 18.04 -17.01
N ASN A 83 0.72 18.48 -16.27
CA ASN A 83 1.83 19.27 -16.82
C ASN A 83 3.11 18.44 -17.04
N LEU A 84 3.06 17.12 -16.89
CA LEU A 84 4.23 16.26 -17.07
C LEU A 84 4.52 15.99 -18.55
N SER A 85 5.79 16.08 -18.95
CA SER A 85 6.21 15.69 -20.29
C SER A 85 6.18 14.16 -20.46
N ALA A 86 6.25 13.68 -21.71
CA ALA A 86 6.36 12.25 -21.98
C ALA A 86 7.60 11.62 -21.33
N LYS A 87 8.69 12.39 -21.23
CA LYS A 87 9.91 11.97 -20.54
C LYS A 87 9.67 11.83 -19.03
N ASP A 88 9.07 12.83 -18.40
CA ASP A 88 8.80 12.79 -16.96
C ASP A 88 7.87 11.64 -16.60
N MET A 89 6.85 11.37 -17.41
CA MET A 89 5.96 10.21 -17.24
C MET A 89 6.74 8.89 -17.33
N SER A 90 7.71 8.79 -18.24
CA SER A 90 8.55 7.59 -18.35
C SER A 90 9.47 7.40 -17.13
N ASP A 91 10.02 8.49 -16.61
CA ASP A 91 10.85 8.48 -15.40
C ASP A 91 10.01 8.08 -14.17
N VAL A 92 8.81 8.63 -14.01
CA VAL A 92 7.86 8.25 -12.93
C VAL A 92 7.55 6.76 -12.97
N LEU A 93 7.26 6.20 -14.15
CA LEU A 93 7.01 4.76 -14.30
C LEU A 93 8.24 3.92 -13.93
N ALA A 94 9.45 4.37 -14.30
CA ALA A 94 10.68 3.69 -13.95
C ALA A 94 10.93 3.68 -12.43
N TYR A 95 10.71 4.81 -11.74
CA TYR A 95 10.83 4.88 -10.29
C TYR A 95 9.74 4.09 -9.57
N GLU A 96 8.49 4.13 -10.07
CA GLU A 96 7.41 3.31 -9.51
C GLU A 96 7.77 1.82 -9.59
N ALA A 97 8.31 1.38 -10.73
CA ALA A 97 8.77 0.00 -10.91
C ALA A 97 9.93 -0.34 -9.96
N LEU A 98 10.91 0.55 -9.78
CA LEU A 98 12.04 0.38 -8.88
C LEU A 98 11.60 0.25 -7.40
N LEU A 99 10.67 1.10 -6.96
CA LEU A 99 10.10 1.05 -5.61
C LEU A 99 9.31 -0.24 -5.38
N LYS A 100 8.47 -0.63 -6.34
CA LYS A 100 7.70 -1.87 -6.27
C LYS A 100 8.58 -3.11 -6.30
N SER A 101 9.66 -3.08 -7.06
CA SER A 101 10.59 -4.20 -7.11
C SER A 101 11.42 -4.26 -5.83
N HIS A 102 12.11 -3.22 -5.39
CA HIS A 102 13.09 -3.38 -4.30
C HIS A 102 12.58 -2.96 -2.92
N LEU A 103 11.73 -1.94 -2.83
CA LEU A 103 11.33 -1.38 -1.54
C LEU A 103 10.07 -2.02 -0.97
N GLU A 104 9.06 -2.31 -1.80
CA GLU A 104 7.81 -2.94 -1.34
C GLU A 104 8.05 -4.31 -0.67
N PRO A 105 8.88 -5.22 -1.21
CA PRO A 105 9.18 -6.49 -0.54
C PRO A 105 9.93 -6.33 0.77
N ALA A 106 10.84 -5.36 0.87
CA ALA A 106 11.56 -5.06 2.11
C ALA A 106 10.64 -4.52 3.19
N LEU A 107 9.72 -3.63 2.82
CA LEU A 107 8.70 -3.14 3.71
C LEU A 107 7.79 -4.28 4.19
N LEU A 108 7.33 -5.15 3.29
CA LEU A 108 6.51 -6.30 3.65
C LEU A 108 7.25 -7.28 4.58
N TYR A 109 8.54 -7.52 4.32
CA TYR A 109 9.37 -8.37 5.17
C TYR A 109 9.47 -7.79 6.59
N LEU A 110 9.90 -6.53 6.72
CA LEU A 110 10.08 -5.87 8.01
C LEU A 110 8.78 -5.76 8.82
N LEU A 111 7.65 -5.53 8.14
CA LEU A 111 6.35 -5.36 8.81
C LEU A 111 5.69 -6.71 9.19
N TRP A 112 5.85 -7.77 8.41
CA TRP A 112 5.03 -8.97 8.58
C TRP A 112 5.80 -10.27 8.77
N MET A 113 7.03 -10.35 8.26
CA MET A 113 7.84 -11.57 8.35
C MET A 113 8.83 -11.54 9.50
N ASP A 114 9.40 -10.36 9.81
CA ASP A 114 10.24 -10.22 10.99
C ASP A 114 9.41 -10.46 12.26
N ASP A 115 9.76 -11.53 13.00
CA ASP A 115 8.96 -11.97 14.15
C ASP A 115 8.99 -10.96 15.29
N GLN A 116 10.07 -10.19 15.46
CA GLN A 116 10.15 -9.17 16.49
C GLN A 116 9.14 -8.05 16.20
N ASN A 117 9.18 -7.49 14.99
CA ASN A 117 8.25 -6.44 14.56
C ASN A 117 6.81 -6.95 14.52
N TYR A 118 6.58 -8.19 14.06
CA TYR A 118 5.25 -8.76 13.98
C TYR A 118 4.61 -8.92 15.36
N VAL A 119 5.32 -9.53 16.31
CA VAL A 119 4.80 -9.83 17.64
C VAL A 119 4.70 -8.58 18.51
N GLN A 120 5.72 -7.73 18.50
CA GLN A 120 5.78 -6.57 19.40
C GLN A 120 4.88 -5.43 18.94
N LEU A 121 4.74 -5.22 17.63
CA LEU A 121 4.04 -4.07 17.07
C LEU A 121 2.87 -4.49 16.19
N MET A 122 3.13 -5.13 15.04
CA MET A 122 2.21 -5.13 13.92
C MET A 122 0.94 -5.93 14.17
N ARG A 123 1.05 -7.12 14.79
CA ARG A 123 -0.12 -7.94 15.15
C ARG A 123 -1.06 -7.18 16.07
N GLY A 124 -0.53 -6.61 17.16
CA GLY A 124 -1.32 -5.84 18.11
C GLY A 124 -1.88 -4.55 17.51
N TRP A 125 -1.11 -3.89 16.65
CA TRP A 125 -1.47 -2.62 16.02
C TRP A 125 -2.66 -2.77 15.07
N TYR A 126 -2.68 -3.81 14.24
CA TYR A 126 -3.82 -4.14 13.39
C TYR A 126 -4.98 -4.73 14.19
N ALA A 127 -4.73 -5.65 15.14
CA ALA A 127 -5.78 -6.30 15.93
C ALA A 127 -6.62 -5.32 16.74
N LYS A 128 -6.03 -4.26 17.31
CA LYS A 128 -6.74 -3.23 18.09
C LYS A 128 -7.81 -2.47 17.29
N ARG A 129 -7.68 -2.44 15.97
CA ARG A 129 -8.60 -1.70 15.08
C ARG A 129 -9.75 -2.57 14.59
N LEU A 130 -9.58 -3.87 14.64
CA LEU A 130 -10.51 -4.84 14.09
C LEU A 130 -11.57 -5.21 15.14
N PRO A 131 -12.85 -5.35 14.75
CA PRO A 131 -13.87 -5.85 15.65
C PRO A 131 -13.62 -7.33 15.99
N PHE A 132 -14.14 -7.76 17.14
CA PHE A 132 -14.28 -9.19 17.40
C PHE A 132 -15.24 -9.81 16.36
N PRO A 133 -14.94 -10.98 15.75
CA PRO A 133 -13.78 -11.85 15.98
C PRO A 133 -12.63 -11.68 14.97
N THR A 134 -12.72 -10.70 14.06
CA THR A 134 -11.78 -10.56 12.93
C THR A 134 -10.37 -10.17 13.37
N ASN A 135 -10.24 -9.54 14.53
CA ASN A 135 -8.97 -9.22 15.19
C ASN A 135 -8.04 -10.44 15.41
N TYR A 136 -8.58 -11.66 15.54
CA TYR A 136 -7.76 -12.85 15.76
C TYR A 136 -7.09 -13.40 14.50
N PHE A 137 -7.73 -13.26 13.33
CA PHE A 137 -7.32 -13.98 12.12
C PHE A 137 -6.83 -13.05 11.00
N VAL A 138 -7.33 -11.81 10.93
CA VAL A 138 -6.94 -10.88 9.86
C VAL A 138 -5.44 -10.56 9.88
N PRO A 139 -4.78 -10.27 11.02
CA PRO A 139 -3.33 -10.04 11.01
C PRO A 139 -2.53 -11.22 10.42
N ASN A 140 -2.95 -12.46 10.70
CA ASN A 140 -2.34 -13.66 10.12
C ASN A 140 -2.56 -13.73 8.60
N LEU A 141 -3.73 -13.33 8.10
CA LEU A 141 -3.98 -13.25 6.66
C LEU A 141 -3.02 -12.28 5.96
N TYR A 142 -2.77 -11.12 6.56
CA TYR A 142 -1.78 -10.16 6.05
C TYR A 142 -0.36 -10.72 6.12
N LYS A 143 0.01 -11.41 7.20
CA LYS A 143 1.30 -12.11 7.31
C LYS A 143 1.48 -13.15 6.20
N THR A 144 0.52 -14.04 5.99
CA THR A 144 0.59 -15.06 4.93
C THR A 144 0.63 -14.43 3.53
N ALA A 145 -0.11 -13.34 3.30
CA ALA A 145 -0.06 -12.61 2.03
C ALA A 145 1.32 -12.00 1.78
N ALA A 146 1.92 -11.36 2.79
CA ALA A 146 3.25 -10.78 2.72
C ALA A 146 4.32 -11.86 2.46
N GLU A 147 4.28 -12.97 3.20
CA GLU A 147 5.17 -14.12 3.01
C GLU A 147 5.10 -14.67 1.58
N LYS A 148 3.88 -14.82 1.04
CA LYS A 148 3.70 -15.26 -0.35
C LYS A 148 4.32 -14.29 -1.34
N THR A 149 4.07 -12.99 -1.17
CA THR A 149 4.64 -11.95 -2.06
C THR A 149 6.16 -11.94 -2.01
N VAL A 150 6.74 -11.95 -0.81
CA VAL A 150 8.19 -11.92 -0.63
C VAL A 150 8.84 -13.19 -1.18
N ARG A 151 8.35 -14.39 -0.81
CA ARG A 151 8.91 -15.66 -1.27
C ARG A 151 8.78 -15.84 -2.79
N SER A 152 7.72 -15.33 -3.41
CA SER A 152 7.53 -15.42 -4.87
C SER A 152 8.65 -14.75 -5.68
N ARG A 153 9.35 -13.76 -5.10
CA ARG A 153 10.50 -13.08 -5.72
C ARG A 153 11.68 -14.03 -5.95
N PHE A 154 11.87 -14.98 -5.03
CA PHE A 154 13.00 -15.89 -5.01
C PHE A 154 12.75 -17.19 -5.79
N GLY A 155 11.58 -17.32 -6.41
CA GLY A 155 11.22 -18.46 -7.25
C GLY A 155 11.28 -19.81 -6.51
N GLY A 156 11.71 -20.85 -7.23
CA GLY A 156 11.79 -22.22 -6.68
C GLY A 156 12.74 -22.38 -5.51
N HIS A 157 13.79 -21.55 -5.39
CA HIS A 157 14.78 -21.66 -4.31
C HIS A 157 14.20 -21.35 -2.92
N ALA A 158 13.24 -20.42 -2.82
CA ALA A 158 12.54 -20.16 -1.55
C ALA A 158 11.42 -21.17 -1.26
N LEU A 159 10.90 -21.87 -2.29
CA LEU A 159 9.86 -22.89 -2.15
C LEU A 159 10.43 -24.28 -1.81
N ASN A 160 11.66 -24.55 -2.24
CA ASN A 160 12.37 -25.81 -1.96
C ASN A 160 13.03 -25.85 -0.58
N GLY A 161 12.96 -24.74 0.19
CA GLY A 161 13.63 -24.63 1.48
C GLY A 161 15.14 -24.40 1.40
N ASP A 162 15.66 -24.09 0.20
CA ASP A 162 17.10 -23.86 -0.03
C ASP A 162 17.59 -22.55 0.61
N MET A 163 16.67 -21.59 0.83
CA MET A 163 16.96 -20.33 1.52
C MET A 163 16.36 -20.29 2.93
N ASN A 164 17.23 -20.02 3.91
CA ASN A 164 16.81 -19.70 5.26
C ASN A 164 16.28 -18.25 5.34
N ASP A 165 15.55 -17.93 6.41
CA ASP A 165 14.92 -16.61 6.56
C ASP A 165 15.96 -15.46 6.69
N THR A 166 17.19 -15.76 7.16
CA THR A 166 18.28 -14.78 7.27
C THR A 166 18.94 -14.43 5.93
N MET A 167 19.04 -15.39 5.00
CA MET A 167 19.47 -15.14 3.62
C MET A 167 18.44 -14.29 2.89
N ILE A 168 17.15 -14.58 3.10
CA ILE A 168 16.04 -13.79 2.55
C ILE A 168 16.13 -12.36 3.08
N GLU A 169 16.29 -12.17 4.39
CA GLU A 169 16.47 -10.86 5.01
C GLU A 169 17.62 -10.07 4.38
N THR A 170 18.81 -10.67 4.36
CA THR A 170 20.03 -10.01 3.88
C THR A 170 19.90 -9.62 2.41
N ALA A 171 19.32 -10.48 1.57
CA ALA A 171 19.11 -10.21 0.17
C ALA A 171 18.11 -9.05 -0.04
N ILE A 172 16.95 -9.10 0.61
CA ILE A 172 15.90 -8.08 0.45
C ILE A 172 16.36 -6.73 0.97
N LEU A 173 16.91 -6.69 2.19
CA LEU A 173 17.35 -5.44 2.81
C LEU A 173 18.54 -4.84 2.07
N GLY A 174 19.46 -5.67 1.58
CA GLY A 174 20.58 -5.22 0.76
C GLY A 174 20.14 -4.60 -0.57
N GLU A 175 19.12 -5.17 -1.23
CA GLU A 175 18.53 -4.55 -2.44
C GLU A 175 17.79 -3.25 -2.13
N ALA A 176 17.01 -3.22 -1.05
CA ALA A 176 16.29 -2.02 -0.65
C ALA A 176 17.24 -0.87 -0.27
N GLN A 177 18.34 -1.17 0.42
CA GLN A 177 19.36 -0.18 0.74
C GLN A 177 19.97 0.42 -0.54
N LYS A 178 20.35 -0.42 -1.52
CA LYS A 178 20.85 0.06 -2.82
C LYS A 178 19.82 0.95 -3.52
N CYS A 179 18.55 0.55 -3.49
CA CYS A 179 17.45 1.34 -4.05
C CYS A 179 17.35 2.73 -3.39
N LEU A 180 17.40 2.80 -2.05
CA LEU A 180 17.35 4.06 -1.32
C LEU A 180 18.58 4.94 -1.60
N THR A 181 19.78 4.36 -1.68
CA THR A 181 20.99 5.10 -2.06
C THR A 181 20.85 5.69 -3.46
N LEU A 182 20.40 4.90 -4.44
CA LEU A 182 20.14 5.38 -5.80
C LEU A 182 19.11 6.52 -5.86
N LEU A 183 18.07 6.46 -5.02
CA LEU A 183 17.06 7.52 -4.94
C LEU A 183 17.58 8.78 -4.23
N SER A 184 18.56 8.65 -3.33
CA SER A 184 19.15 9.78 -2.61
C SER A 184 20.14 10.61 -3.43
N GLU A 185 20.73 10.01 -4.46
CA GLU A 185 21.72 10.65 -5.33
C GLU A 185 21.09 11.46 -6.48
N ARG A 186 19.76 11.54 -6.53
CA ARG A 186 18.98 12.25 -7.56
C ARG A 186 18.20 13.41 -6.98
#